data_AF-Q5DNZ4-F1
#
_entry.id   AF-Q5DNZ4-F1
#
_cell.length_a   1.000
_cell.length_b   1.000
_cell.length_c   1.000
_cell.angle_alpha   90.00
_cell.angle_beta   90.00
_cell.angle_gamma   90.00
#
_symmetry.space_group_name_H-M   'P 1'
#
loop_
_entity.id
_entity.type
_entity.pdbx_description
1 polymer ?
#
loop_
_entity_poly.entity_id
_entity_poly.type
_entity_poly.pdbx_seq_one_letter_code
_entity_poly.pdbx_strand_id
1 'polypeptide(L)'
;VWHAITGYWGGVRPGVKGMEEYGSVMKYPEITKGVMENEPGWKTDAIAVQGLGLVNPKSAYKFYNEMHSYLASAGVDGLKVDVQCILETLGGGLGGRVELTKQYHQALDASVSKNFPDNGCIACMSHNTDALYCSKQTAVVRASDDFYPRDPVSHTIHIACVAYNSVFLGE
;
A
#
# COMPACT_ATOMS: atom_id res chain seq x y z
N VAL A 1 -2.78 5.90 -12.98
CA VAL A 1 -3.96 5.91 -12.08
C VAL A 1 -3.54 5.61 -10.64
N TRP A 2 -4.44 5.66 -9.66
CA TRP A 2 -4.13 5.43 -8.24
C TRP A 2 -4.91 4.23 -7.68
N HIS A 3 -4.32 3.45 -6.78
CA HIS A 3 -5.04 2.46 -5.98
C HIS A 3 -4.40 2.16 -4.61
N ALA A 4 -5.22 1.62 -3.71
CA ALA A 4 -4.86 0.98 -2.44
C ALA A 4 -3.88 -0.19 -2.61
N ILE A 5 -2.87 -0.42 -1.77
CA ILE A 5 -2.16 -1.73 -1.77
C ILE A 5 -3.16 -2.88 -1.59
N THR A 6 -4.23 -2.69 -0.81
CA THR A 6 -5.30 -3.68 -0.60
C THR A 6 -6.46 -3.56 -1.60
N GLY A 7 -6.32 -2.75 -2.66
CA GLY A 7 -7.34 -2.48 -3.68
C GLY A 7 -7.80 -1.02 -3.66
N TYR A 8 -8.63 -0.65 -2.70
CA TYR A 8 -9.04 0.74 -2.43
C TYR A 8 -8.84 1.05 -0.93
N TRP A 9 -9.24 2.23 -0.45
CA TRP A 9 -9.11 2.60 0.97
C TRP A 9 -9.65 1.53 1.95
N GLY A 10 -10.85 0.99 1.68
CA GLY A 10 -11.46 -0.10 2.44
C GLY A 10 -11.14 -1.50 1.94
N GLY A 11 -10.16 -1.64 1.05
CA GLY A 11 -9.81 -2.90 0.40
C GLY A 11 -10.85 -3.42 -0.60
N VAL A 12 -10.83 -4.73 -0.86
CA VAL A 12 -11.77 -5.41 -1.77
C VAL A 12 -12.92 -6.02 -0.97
N ARG A 13 -14.16 -5.62 -1.26
CA ARG A 13 -15.34 -6.07 -0.52
C ARG A 13 -15.50 -7.61 -0.55
N PRO A 14 -15.54 -8.30 0.61
CA PRO A 14 -15.82 -9.73 0.68
C PRO A 14 -17.24 -10.12 0.25
N GLY A 15 -17.41 -11.37 -0.21
CA GLY A 15 -18.72 -11.95 -0.50
C GLY A 15 -19.47 -11.34 -1.69
N VAL A 16 -18.77 -10.61 -2.55
CA VAL A 16 -19.34 -10.06 -3.79
C VAL A 16 -19.29 -11.13 -4.88
N LYS A 17 -20.42 -11.32 -5.57
CA LYS A 17 -20.52 -12.25 -6.70
C LYS A 17 -19.50 -11.90 -7.78
N GLY A 18 -18.70 -12.87 -8.21
CA GLY A 18 -17.65 -12.70 -9.22
C GLY A 18 -16.31 -12.20 -8.66
N MET A 19 -16.15 -12.14 -7.33
CA MET A 19 -14.90 -11.74 -6.66
C MET A 19 -14.38 -12.86 -5.73
N GLU A 20 -15.01 -14.05 -5.75
CA GLU A 20 -14.72 -15.16 -4.85
C GLU A 20 -13.28 -15.66 -5.00
N GLU A 21 -12.74 -15.59 -6.21
CA GLU A 21 -11.39 -16.07 -6.56
C GLU A 21 -10.26 -15.27 -5.89
N TYR A 22 -10.52 -14.02 -5.50
CA TYR A 22 -9.56 -13.20 -4.74
C TYR A 22 -9.55 -13.54 -3.25
N GLY A 23 -10.57 -14.27 -2.76
CA GLY A 23 -10.62 -14.74 -1.38
C GLY A 23 -10.51 -13.62 -0.35
N SER A 24 -11.06 -12.43 -0.64
CA SER A 24 -10.99 -11.30 0.27
C SER A 24 -11.74 -11.58 1.57
N VAL A 25 -11.14 -11.21 2.69
CA VAL A 25 -11.71 -11.37 4.04
C VAL A 25 -11.62 -10.06 4.80
N MET A 26 -12.60 -9.78 5.67
CA MET A 26 -12.51 -8.64 6.57
C MET A 26 -11.36 -8.82 7.55
N LYS A 27 -10.49 -7.82 7.63
CA LYS A 27 -9.39 -7.72 8.59
C LYS A 27 -9.41 -6.37 9.28
N TYR A 28 -8.90 -6.35 10.49
CA TYR A 28 -8.84 -5.17 11.34
C TYR A 28 -7.37 -4.91 11.71
N PRO A 29 -6.88 -3.67 11.56
CA PRO A 29 -5.56 -3.30 12.02
C PRO A 29 -5.32 -3.64 13.50
N GLU A 30 -4.27 -4.42 13.78
CA GLU A 30 -3.78 -4.67 15.13
C GLU A 30 -2.72 -3.62 15.48
N ILE A 31 -3.12 -2.61 16.26
CA ILE A 31 -2.26 -1.49 16.64
C ILE A 31 -1.74 -1.67 18.08
N THR A 32 -0.44 -1.42 18.29
CA THR A 32 0.17 -1.53 19.63
C THR A 32 -0.24 -0.37 20.54
N LYS A 33 -0.18 -0.56 21.86
CA LYS A 33 -0.50 0.50 22.83
C LYS A 33 0.34 1.77 22.62
N GLY A 34 1.64 1.61 22.35
CA GLY A 34 2.54 2.74 22.10
C GLY A 34 2.15 3.54 20.86
N VAL A 35 1.76 2.87 19.76
CA VAL A 35 1.27 3.56 18.57
C VAL A 35 -0.08 4.25 18.87
N MET A 36 -0.99 3.60 19.59
CA MET A 36 -2.27 4.20 19.99
C MET A 36 -2.14 5.43 20.89
N GLU A 37 -1.07 5.52 21.69
CA GLU A 37 -0.78 6.68 22.55
C GLU A 37 -0.20 7.86 21.76
N ASN A 38 0.67 7.57 20.78
CA ASN A 38 1.28 8.61 19.92
C ASN A 38 0.32 9.09 18.82
N GLU A 39 -0.51 8.18 18.29
CA GLU A 39 -1.45 8.44 17.19
C GLU A 39 -2.88 8.08 17.64
N PRO A 40 -3.50 8.87 18.54
CA PRO A 40 -4.82 8.57 19.08
C PRO A 40 -5.94 8.56 18.02
N GLY A 41 -5.69 9.09 16.82
CA GLY A 41 -6.61 9.07 15.68
C GLY A 41 -7.05 7.65 15.27
N TRP A 42 -6.20 6.64 15.51
CA TRP A 42 -6.54 5.23 15.27
C TRP A 42 -7.78 4.75 16.04
N LYS A 43 -8.18 5.42 17.13
CA LYS A 43 -9.40 5.07 17.89
C LYS A 43 -10.69 5.31 17.10
N THR A 44 -10.64 6.25 16.17
CA THR A 44 -11.81 6.69 15.39
C THR A 44 -11.61 6.54 13.89
N ASP A 45 -10.43 6.09 13.47
CA ASP A 45 -10.12 5.85 12.07
C ASP A 45 -11.08 4.81 11.47
N ALA A 46 -11.59 5.08 10.27
CA ALA A 46 -12.60 4.24 9.64
C ALA A 46 -12.07 2.85 9.30
N ILE A 47 -10.81 2.73 8.86
CA ILE A 47 -10.18 1.46 8.53
C ILE A 47 -9.95 0.65 9.80
N ALA A 48 -9.54 1.32 10.88
CA ALA A 48 -9.34 0.68 12.19
C ALA A 48 -10.66 0.14 12.77
N VAL A 49 -11.71 0.95 12.74
CA VAL A 49 -13.00 0.64 13.40
C VAL A 49 -13.87 -0.29 12.55
N GLN A 50 -13.92 -0.07 11.24
CA GLN A 50 -14.79 -0.82 10.32
C GLN A 50 -14.07 -1.98 9.61
N GLY A 51 -12.74 -2.01 9.71
CA GLY A 51 -11.91 -2.98 9.01
C GLY A 51 -11.79 -2.69 7.52
N LEU A 52 -11.02 -3.53 6.85
CA LEU A 52 -10.86 -3.53 5.40
C LEU A 52 -10.94 -4.93 4.83
N GLY A 53 -11.32 -5.04 3.56
CA GLY A 53 -11.30 -6.29 2.83
C GLY A 53 -9.89 -6.61 2.31
N LEU A 54 -9.20 -7.54 2.96
CA LEU A 54 -7.87 -7.97 2.57
C LEU A 54 -7.97 -9.16 1.61
N VAL A 55 -7.51 -8.97 0.37
CA VAL A 55 -7.35 -10.03 -0.63
C VAL A 55 -6.47 -11.14 -0.05
N ASN A 56 -6.78 -12.41 -0.35
CA ASN A 56 -5.93 -13.50 0.08
C ASN A 56 -4.51 -13.28 -0.47
N PRO A 57 -3.45 -13.27 0.37
CA PRO A 57 -2.08 -13.03 -0.09
C PRO A 57 -1.65 -13.95 -1.26
N LYS A 58 -2.16 -15.18 -1.29
CA LYS A 58 -1.91 -16.16 -2.38
C LYS A 58 -2.60 -15.80 -3.70
N SER A 59 -3.66 -14.99 -3.65
CA SER A 59 -4.40 -14.50 -4.81
C SER A 59 -4.02 -13.06 -5.19
N ALA A 60 -3.14 -12.39 -4.44
CA ALA A 60 -2.80 -10.98 -4.64
C ALA A 60 -2.26 -10.70 -6.06
N TYR A 61 -1.38 -11.57 -6.59
CA TYR A 61 -0.86 -11.41 -7.96
C TYR A 61 -1.97 -11.49 -9.00
N LYS A 62 -2.91 -12.41 -8.85
CA LYS A 62 -4.04 -12.53 -9.78
C LYS A 62 -4.89 -11.26 -9.77
N PHE A 63 -5.23 -10.79 -8.57
CA PHE A 63 -5.98 -9.55 -8.37
C PHE A 63 -5.29 -8.35 -9.04
N TYR A 64 -4.00 -8.14 -8.74
CA TYR A 64 -3.26 -7.03 -9.37
C TYR A 64 -3.14 -7.20 -10.87
N ASN A 65 -2.80 -8.40 -11.36
CA ASN A 65 -2.58 -8.60 -12.78
C ASN A 65 -3.86 -8.34 -13.57
N GLU A 66 -5.03 -8.79 -13.11
CA GLU A 66 -6.28 -8.53 -13.81
C GLU A 66 -6.66 -7.05 -13.80
N MET A 67 -6.51 -6.38 -12.65
CA MET A 67 -6.71 -4.93 -12.54
C MET A 67 -5.74 -4.15 -13.43
N HIS A 68 -4.46 -4.47 -13.41
CA HIS A 68 -3.40 -3.78 -14.15
C HIS A 68 -3.48 -4.06 -15.64
N SER A 69 -3.77 -5.30 -16.06
CA SER A 69 -4.01 -5.64 -17.47
C SER A 69 -5.21 -4.87 -18.03
N TYR A 70 -6.29 -4.74 -17.26
CA TYR A 70 -7.44 -3.92 -17.65
C TYR A 70 -7.03 -2.45 -17.85
N LEU A 71 -6.33 -1.87 -16.87
CA LEU A 71 -5.86 -0.48 -16.94
C LEU A 71 -4.92 -0.24 -18.14
N ALA A 72 -3.95 -1.13 -18.36
CA ALA A 72 -3.05 -1.06 -19.50
C ALA A 72 -3.82 -1.16 -20.82
N SER A 73 -4.83 -2.04 -20.92
CA SER A 73 -5.70 -2.13 -22.11
C SER A 73 -6.51 -0.86 -22.39
N ALA A 74 -6.74 -0.05 -21.34
CA ALA A 74 -7.41 1.25 -21.43
C ALA A 74 -6.45 2.41 -21.73
N GLY A 75 -5.17 2.14 -22.00
CA GLY A 75 -4.15 3.14 -22.32
C GLY A 75 -3.53 3.83 -21.10
N VAL A 76 -3.60 3.20 -19.93
CA VAL A 76 -2.89 3.69 -18.73
C VAL A 76 -1.45 3.17 -18.76
N ASP A 77 -0.47 4.06 -18.60
CA ASP A 77 0.96 3.72 -18.67
C ASP A 77 1.61 3.47 -17.31
N GLY A 78 0.86 3.69 -16.22
CA GLY A 78 1.39 3.47 -14.88
C GLY A 78 0.44 3.83 -13.74
N LEU A 79 0.93 3.62 -12.53
CA LEU A 79 0.15 3.65 -11.31
C LEU A 79 0.90 4.25 -10.11
N LYS A 80 0.12 4.82 -9.19
CA LYS A 80 0.54 5.20 -7.84
C LYS A 80 -0.13 4.23 -6.87
N VAL A 81 0.65 3.47 -6.09
CA VAL A 81 0.13 2.52 -5.11
C VAL A 81 0.36 3.04 -3.71
N ASP A 82 -0.73 3.20 -2.98
CA ASP A 82 -0.76 3.91 -1.71
C ASP A 82 -1.10 3.00 -0.53
N VAL A 83 -1.05 3.58 0.67
CA VAL A 83 -1.41 2.92 1.94
C VAL A 83 -0.63 1.62 2.18
N GLN A 84 0.62 1.52 1.69
CA GLN A 84 1.39 0.28 1.74
C GLN A 84 1.73 -0.15 3.18
N CYS A 85 1.97 0.81 4.07
CA CYS A 85 2.27 0.54 5.48
C CYS A 85 1.15 -0.19 6.23
N ILE A 86 -0.09 -0.21 5.74
CA ILE A 86 -1.20 -0.89 6.43
C ILE A 86 -0.94 -2.38 6.64
N LEU A 87 -0.14 -3.01 5.76
CA LEU A 87 0.19 -4.44 5.84
C LEU A 87 0.88 -4.80 7.17
N GLU A 88 1.60 -3.85 7.78
CA GLU A 88 2.23 -4.04 9.09
C GLU A 88 1.22 -4.41 10.19
N THR A 89 0.01 -3.88 10.08
CA THR A 89 -1.06 -4.03 11.07
C THR A 89 -1.96 -5.23 10.80
N LEU A 90 -1.79 -5.93 9.68
CA LEU A 90 -2.72 -6.97 9.20
C LEU A 90 -2.11 -8.38 9.18
N GLY A 91 -0.86 -8.53 9.64
CA GLY A 91 -0.10 -9.78 9.58
C GLY A 91 -0.64 -10.93 10.45
N GLY A 92 -1.59 -10.64 11.36
CA GLY A 92 -2.21 -11.62 12.26
C GLY A 92 -2.83 -12.81 11.50
N GLY A 93 -2.30 -14.01 11.75
CA GLY A 93 -2.71 -15.25 11.09
C GLY A 93 -2.22 -15.42 9.64
N LEU A 94 -1.32 -14.54 9.16
CA LEU A 94 -0.82 -14.53 7.78
C LEU A 94 0.73 -14.62 7.71
N GLY A 95 1.35 -15.21 8.74
CA GLY A 95 2.82 -15.29 8.85
C GLY A 95 3.48 -14.03 9.43
N GLY A 96 2.68 -13.07 9.91
CA GLY A 96 3.16 -11.81 10.48
C GLY A 96 3.40 -10.73 9.41
N ARG A 97 3.78 -9.53 9.86
CA ARG A 97 3.97 -8.35 8.99
C ARG A 97 4.98 -8.58 7.86
N VAL A 98 6.06 -9.31 8.16
CA VAL A 98 7.14 -9.58 7.20
C VAL A 98 6.65 -10.42 6.02
N GLU A 99 6.01 -11.56 6.31
CA GLU A 99 5.57 -12.49 5.27
C GLU A 99 4.41 -11.91 4.44
N LEU A 100 3.47 -11.21 5.10
CA LEU A 100 2.37 -10.53 4.41
C LEU A 100 2.89 -9.45 3.45
N THR A 101 3.78 -8.58 3.93
CA THR A 101 4.37 -7.50 3.12
C THR A 101 5.14 -8.06 1.93
N LYS A 102 5.95 -9.10 2.15
CA LYS A 102 6.70 -9.77 1.10
C LYS A 102 5.78 -10.32 0.00
N GLN A 103 4.71 -11.04 0.35
CA GLN A 103 3.79 -11.60 -0.65
C GLN A 103 3.09 -10.52 -1.47
N TYR A 104 2.62 -9.46 -0.83
CA TYR A 104 1.95 -8.34 -1.49
C TYR A 104 2.89 -7.56 -2.41
N HIS A 105 4.10 -7.22 -1.95
CA HIS A 105 5.09 -6.53 -2.78
C HIS A 105 5.57 -7.37 -3.96
N GLN A 106 5.82 -8.68 -3.77
CA GLN A 106 6.19 -9.57 -4.87
C GLN A 106 5.08 -9.69 -5.92
N ALA A 107 3.83 -9.79 -5.46
CA ALA A 107 2.67 -9.79 -6.34
C ALA A 107 2.53 -8.47 -7.11
N LEU A 108 2.75 -7.34 -6.44
CA LEU A 108 2.70 -6.02 -7.04
C LEU A 108 3.78 -5.85 -8.10
N ASP A 109 5.04 -6.11 -7.75
CA ASP A 109 6.20 -5.98 -8.66
C ASP A 109 6.02 -6.87 -9.91
N ALA A 110 5.56 -8.11 -9.73
CA ALA A 110 5.29 -9.03 -10.84
C ALA A 110 4.18 -8.52 -11.77
N SER A 111 3.12 -7.94 -11.20
CA SER A 111 2.04 -7.36 -11.99
C SER A 111 2.48 -6.09 -12.73
N VAL A 112 3.24 -5.23 -12.07
CA VAL A 112 3.77 -4.00 -12.68
C VAL A 112 4.70 -4.34 -13.84
N SER A 113 5.67 -5.22 -13.61
CA SER A 113 6.64 -5.64 -14.65
C SER A 113 5.95 -6.22 -15.89
N LYS A 114 4.84 -6.93 -15.70
CA LYS A 114 4.09 -7.52 -16.82
C LYS A 114 3.25 -6.50 -17.61
N ASN A 115 2.67 -5.51 -16.94
CA ASN A 115 1.64 -4.65 -17.54
C ASN A 115 2.14 -3.23 -17.88
N PHE A 116 3.22 -2.76 -17.25
CA PHE A 116 3.80 -1.42 -17.46
C PHE A 116 5.31 -1.55 -17.73
N PRO A 117 5.71 -1.71 -19.01
CA PRO A 117 7.08 -2.08 -19.38
C PRO A 117 8.13 -1.04 -18.95
N ASP A 118 7.74 0.24 -18.85
CA ASP A 118 8.61 1.33 -18.40
C ASP A 118 8.66 1.47 -16.87
N ASN A 119 8.21 0.44 -16.14
CA ASN A 119 8.13 0.43 -14.68
C ASN A 119 7.34 1.62 -14.13
N GLY A 120 6.18 1.88 -14.73
CA GLY A 120 5.26 2.95 -14.36
C GLY A 120 4.61 2.69 -13.00
N CYS A 121 5.37 2.71 -11.91
CA CYS A 121 4.88 2.54 -10.55
C CYS A 121 5.51 3.59 -9.61
N ILE A 122 4.66 4.27 -8.84
CA ILE A 122 5.05 5.16 -7.75
C ILE A 122 4.58 4.53 -6.44
N ALA A 123 5.53 4.12 -5.59
CA ALA A 123 5.25 3.66 -4.24
C ALA A 123 4.94 4.85 -3.31
N CYS A 124 3.92 4.66 -2.47
CA CYS A 124 3.35 5.72 -1.65
C CYS A 124 2.90 5.12 -0.31
N MET A 125 3.09 5.89 0.77
CA MET A 125 2.91 5.44 2.16
C MET A 125 3.60 4.09 2.43
N SER A 126 4.86 3.92 2.01
CA SER A 126 5.62 2.66 2.03
C SER A 126 6.89 2.73 2.88
N HIS A 127 6.90 3.57 3.92
CA HIS A 127 8.10 3.91 4.71
C HIS A 127 8.37 2.97 5.88
N ASN A 128 7.60 1.89 6.05
CA ASN A 128 7.89 0.90 7.08
C ASN A 128 9.06 0.01 6.67
N THR A 129 9.73 -0.59 7.66
CA THR A 129 10.94 -1.38 7.45
C THR A 129 10.73 -2.56 6.49
N ASP A 130 9.56 -3.22 6.55
CA ASP A 130 9.28 -4.38 5.70
C ASP A 130 9.11 -3.98 4.23
N ALA A 131 8.42 -2.88 3.95
CA ALA A 131 8.24 -2.37 2.59
C ALA A 131 9.56 -1.92 1.99
N LEU A 132 10.42 -1.25 2.79
CA LEU A 132 11.78 -0.88 2.36
C LEU A 132 12.60 -2.10 1.96
N TYR A 133 12.64 -3.15 2.79
CA TYR A 133 13.38 -4.38 2.46
C TYR A 133 12.75 -5.19 1.31
N CYS A 134 11.45 -4.99 1.03
CA CYS A 134 10.77 -5.62 -0.10
C CYS A 134 10.82 -4.79 -1.39
N SER A 135 11.25 -3.53 -1.34
CA SER A 135 11.33 -2.64 -2.49
C SER A 135 12.47 -3.06 -3.42
N LYS A 136 12.16 -3.84 -4.45
CA LYS A 136 13.17 -4.38 -5.38
C LYS A 136 13.07 -3.83 -6.79
N GLN A 137 11.86 -3.49 -7.25
CA GLN A 137 11.63 -3.14 -8.65
C GLN A 137 11.02 -1.75 -8.83
N THR A 138 10.13 -1.30 -7.94
CA THR A 138 9.47 0.01 -8.08
C THR A 138 10.50 1.15 -8.09
N ALA A 139 10.53 1.93 -9.18
CA ALA A 139 11.59 2.93 -9.41
C ALA A 139 11.38 4.25 -8.66
N VAL A 140 10.15 4.59 -8.29
CA VAL A 140 9.82 5.89 -7.69
C VAL A 140 9.08 5.67 -6.38
N VAL A 141 9.53 6.36 -5.33
CA VAL A 141 8.88 6.35 -4.02
C VAL A 141 8.65 7.78 -3.55
N ARG A 142 7.46 8.05 -3.01
CA ARG A 142 7.12 9.35 -2.41
C ARG A 142 7.76 9.43 -1.02
N ALA A 143 8.72 10.33 -0.84
CA ALA A 143 9.55 10.46 0.36
C ALA A 143 8.92 11.20 1.56
N SER A 144 7.68 11.67 1.46
CA SER A 144 7.03 12.47 2.50
C SER A 144 5.51 12.29 2.46
N ASP A 145 4.80 12.92 3.39
CA ASP A 145 3.36 13.12 3.26
C ASP A 145 3.05 14.16 2.16
N ASP A 146 1.77 14.31 1.84
CA ASP A 146 1.30 15.20 0.78
C ASP A 146 1.77 16.65 1.00
N PHE A 147 2.05 17.34 -0.10
CA PHE A 147 2.43 18.75 -0.08
C PHE A 147 1.17 19.63 -0.12
N TYR A 148 1.01 20.51 0.87
CA TYR A 148 -0.11 21.45 0.95
C TYR A 148 0.36 22.87 0.58
N PRO A 149 0.30 23.28 -0.70
CA PRO A 149 0.89 24.55 -1.15
C PRO A 149 0.26 25.79 -0.50
N ARG A 150 -0.97 25.66 0.01
CA ARG A 150 -1.73 26.74 0.66
C ARG A 150 -1.63 26.72 2.19
N ASP A 151 -0.88 25.79 2.76
CA ASP A 151 -0.61 25.72 4.19
C ASP A 151 0.89 25.86 4.45
N PRO A 152 1.39 27.09 4.65
CA PRO A 152 2.81 27.33 4.92
C PRO A 152 3.36 26.59 6.13
N VAL A 153 2.52 26.24 7.11
CA VAL A 153 2.95 25.51 8.31
C VAL A 153 3.39 24.09 7.96
N SER A 154 2.81 23.49 6.91
CA SER A 154 3.17 22.15 6.46
C SER A 154 4.51 22.10 5.70
N HIS A 155 5.04 23.24 5.24
CA HIS A 155 6.19 23.27 4.31
C HIS A 155 7.48 22.83 4.97
N THR A 156 7.77 23.33 6.18
CA THR A 156 8.99 22.99 6.92
C THR A 156 9.07 21.50 7.21
N ILE A 157 7.98 20.90 7.70
CA ILE A 157 7.95 19.46 7.99
C ILE A 157 8.06 18.64 6.70
N HIS A 158 7.40 19.07 5.60
CA HIS A 158 7.51 18.39 4.32
C HIS A 158 8.96 18.36 3.80
N ILE A 159 9.64 19.50 3.79
CA ILE A 159 11.05 19.59 3.34
C ILE A 159 11.96 18.75 4.23
N ALA A 160 11.78 18.81 5.55
CA ALA A 160 12.55 18.01 6.49
C ALA A 160 12.35 16.50 6.23
N CYS A 161 11.11 16.03 6.12
CA CYS A 161 10.80 14.63 5.81
C CYS A 161 11.42 14.18 4.49
N VAL A 162 11.30 14.98 3.41
CA VAL A 162 11.95 14.67 2.13
C VAL A 162 13.47 14.54 2.30
N ALA A 163 14.12 15.51 2.96
CA ALA A 163 15.56 15.50 3.14
C ALA A 163 16.05 14.27 3.92
N TYR A 164 15.39 13.91 5.03
CA TYR A 164 15.77 12.76 5.85
C TYR A 164 15.48 11.43 5.15
N ASN A 165 14.30 11.27 4.56
CA ASN A 165 13.90 10.01 3.97
C ASN A 165 14.65 9.73 2.67
N SER A 166 14.95 10.74 1.85
CA SER A 166 15.70 10.58 0.60
C SER A 166 17.11 10.03 0.78
N VAL A 167 17.73 10.17 1.95
CA VAL A 167 19.02 9.52 2.25
C VAL A 167 18.91 8.00 2.18
N PHE A 168 17.82 7.43 2.68
CA PHE A 168 17.60 5.97 2.68
C PHE A 168 16.88 5.47 1.43
N LEU A 169 16.02 6.30 0.84
CA LEU A 169 15.20 5.91 -0.33
C LEU A 169 15.92 6.07 -1.68
N GLY A 170 17.01 6.85 -1.71
CA GLY A 170 17.75 7.17 -2.94
C GLY A 170 18.98 6.29 -3.21
N GLU A 171 19.34 5.39 -2.28
CA GLU A 171 20.39 4.37 -2.46
C GLU A 171 19.82 3.09 -3.07
#